data_AF-A0A940FHY0-F1
#
_entry.id   AF-A0A940FHY0-F1
#
_cell.length_a   1.000
_cell.length_b   1.000
_cell.length_c   1.000
_cell.angle_alpha   90.00
_cell.angle_beta   90.00
_cell.angle_gamma   90.00
#
_symmetry.space_group_name_H-M   'P 1'
#
loop_
_entity.id
_entity.type
_entity.pdbx_description
1 polymer ?
#
loop_
_entity_poly.entity_id
_entity_poly.type
_entity_poly.pdbx_seq_one_letter_code
_entity_poly.pdbx_strand_id
1 'polypeptide(L)'
;MDLTAICSRKGIALKNQQAPSRFLITSTKGRGVHNALIPDVVTKTLRVMQLTAALLLFFSLGVCAKTSSQTITFSGINVSYQEIFSAIERQTGYSVVVNKTRFDKSEKISITAEKMGLLDFMELLLQNKPYQYEVKSKTIFIKTGSIPANDLNHWLVADDLSRQDNPPITGVIRDNEGNPIAGVNVVIKGTKRGVVSDAYGNFKIDAEEGEVLVISSINYGTKEIKIGTGSVPLIVALQKSISELDEVQYVAYGTTSKRFNVGNTATIKGEDLEKQPVNNPLFALPGKVPGLIVTQASGVPGSGLTVRIQGRNNLSPTYTNSDPLIVIDGVPYPAQNLSTFMSGSLLNPILGQPTAPGNGSAQVTNGSPLSYINVSDIESITVLKDADATSIYGSRAANGALLIVTKKAKSGKTTADINLQQGWGEVPKKLDLLNSQQYMEMRREAKQNDNLGISTTDYDLRGLWDTTRYTDWQKELIGGTAKFTKGTASLMGGTSIMQYLISTTYSRETSVFPGDFANTKKSLHFFLRGGSNNQKFKAQLSGTYMNDKNELPTEDFTQRALALPPVAPALYT
;
A
#
# COMPACT_ATOMS: atom_id res chain seq x y z
N MET A 1 48.25 54.25 10.44
CA MET A 1 48.95 55.31 11.18
C MET A 1 49.77 54.64 12.27
N ASP A 2 51.06 54.44 12.01
CA ASP A 2 52.16 55.15 12.67
C ASP A 2 51.97 55.48 14.16
N LEU A 3 52.87 55.18 15.11
CA LEU A 3 54.29 54.73 15.08
C LEU A 3 54.48 53.51 16.06
N THR A 4 55.64 52.95 16.45
CA THR A 4 56.97 53.54 16.79
C THR A 4 58.06 52.46 17.01
N ALA A 5 59.34 52.87 16.90
CA ALA A 5 60.58 52.22 17.37
C ALA A 5 60.95 50.82 16.77
N ILE A 6 62.13 50.53 16.18
CA ILE A 6 63.56 50.96 16.25
C ILE A 6 64.46 50.08 17.15
N CYS A 7 65.45 49.46 16.50
CA CYS A 7 66.65 48.74 16.99
C CYS A 7 66.48 47.56 17.98
N SER A 8 66.87 46.31 17.69
CA SER A 8 68.02 45.69 16.97
C SER A 8 69.22 45.32 17.87
N ARG A 9 69.58 44.03 17.89
CA ARG A 9 70.93 43.53 18.22
C ARG A 9 71.27 42.29 17.38
N LYS A 10 72.56 42.08 17.13
CA LYS A 10 73.10 41.15 16.12
C LYS A 10 73.17 39.69 16.60
N GLY A 11 73.12 38.76 15.64
CA GLY A 11 73.55 37.36 15.79
C GLY A 11 73.58 36.66 14.42
N ILE A 12 74.77 36.42 13.86
CA ILE A 12 74.95 35.81 12.52
C ILE A 12 75.36 34.34 12.69
N ALA A 13 74.89 33.48 11.78
CA ALA A 13 75.12 32.03 11.80
C ALA A 13 76.25 31.57 10.85
N LEU A 14 76.82 30.37 11.10
CA LEU A 14 76.89 29.25 10.14
C LEU A 14 77.79 28.09 10.62
N LYS A 15 77.31 26.84 10.51
CA LYS A 15 77.98 25.51 10.32
C LYS A 15 79.22 25.15 11.22
N ASN A 16 79.53 23.87 11.52
CA ASN A 16 79.39 22.64 10.73
C ASN A 16 79.49 21.33 11.57
N GLN A 17 79.31 20.16 10.91
CA GLN A 17 79.86 18.81 11.22
C GLN A 17 79.33 17.88 12.35
N GLN A 18 78.83 16.71 11.89
CA GLN A 18 79.19 15.31 12.23
C GLN A 18 78.91 14.61 13.61
N ALA A 19 77.98 13.64 13.52
CA ALA A 19 78.17 12.20 13.86
C ALA A 19 77.96 11.74 15.36
N PRO A 20 77.88 10.41 15.69
CA PRO A 20 76.73 9.90 16.45
C PRO A 20 77.04 8.93 17.64
N SER A 21 76.02 8.52 18.39
CA SER A 21 76.11 7.42 19.38
C SER A 21 74.82 6.59 19.51
N ARG A 22 74.96 5.33 19.95
CA ARG A 22 73.87 4.34 20.13
C ARG A 22 73.34 4.34 21.57
N PHE A 23 72.09 3.91 21.76
CA PHE A 23 71.71 3.04 22.89
C PHE A 23 70.69 1.97 22.44
N LEU A 24 70.59 0.88 23.19
CA LEU A 24 69.83 -0.35 22.94
C LEU A 24 69.43 -0.94 24.31
N ILE A 25 68.61 -2.02 24.37
CA ILE A 25 67.94 -2.66 25.57
C ILE A 25 66.53 -2.05 25.82
N THR A 26 65.40 -2.79 25.96
CA THR A 26 65.07 -4.24 25.79
C THR A 26 63.58 -4.41 25.41
N SER A 27 63.15 -5.62 25.03
CA SER A 27 61.75 -5.94 24.65
C SER A 27 60.84 -6.35 25.82
N THR A 28 59.55 -6.01 25.73
CA THR A 28 58.43 -6.76 26.35
C THR A 28 57.23 -6.82 25.40
N LYS A 29 56.35 -7.83 25.58
CA LYS A 29 55.18 -8.10 24.69
C LYS A 29 54.02 -7.13 24.94
N GLY A 30 53.29 -6.77 23.89
CA GLY A 30 51.95 -6.17 23.98
C GLY A 30 51.11 -6.37 22.71
N ARG A 31 49.94 -7.00 22.84
CA ARG A 31 48.87 -6.96 21.82
C ARG A 31 48.03 -5.71 22.03
N GLY A 32 47.67 -4.99 20.98
CA GLY A 32 46.72 -3.88 21.04
C GLY A 32 46.09 -3.61 19.68
N VAL A 33 44.75 -3.69 19.59
CA VAL A 33 43.98 -3.31 18.40
C VAL A 33 43.39 -1.93 18.66
N HIS A 34 43.68 -0.96 17.78
CA HIS A 34 43.13 0.39 17.87
C HIS A 34 41.70 0.44 17.32
N ASN A 35 40.69 0.31 18.20
CA ASN A 35 39.34 0.81 17.91
C ASN A 35 39.26 2.31 18.19
N ALA A 36 38.65 3.06 17.28
CA ALA A 36 38.38 4.49 17.47
C ALA A 36 37.28 4.71 18.51
N LEU A 37 37.44 5.76 19.33
CA LEU A 37 36.52 6.09 20.43
C LEU A 37 35.25 6.78 19.90
N ILE A 38 34.11 6.10 20.00
CA ILE A 38 32.78 6.74 19.94
C ILE A 38 32.49 7.32 21.33
N PRO A 39 32.06 8.60 21.47
CA PRO A 39 31.85 9.21 22.78
C PRO A 39 30.66 8.58 23.54
N ASP A 40 30.90 8.20 24.81
CA ASP A 40 29.97 7.47 25.69
C ASP A 40 28.60 8.12 25.90
N VAL A 41 28.44 9.41 25.57
CA VAL A 41 27.15 10.11 25.63
C VAL A 41 26.14 9.48 24.66
N VAL A 42 26.60 9.01 23.48
CA VAL A 42 25.73 8.45 22.44
C VAL A 42 25.29 7.02 22.80
N THR A 43 26.19 6.19 23.33
CA THR A 43 25.85 4.84 23.80
C THR A 43 24.93 4.88 25.03
N LYS A 44 25.14 5.85 25.92
CA LYS A 44 24.29 6.07 27.11
C LYS A 44 22.88 6.55 26.75
N THR A 45 22.74 7.50 25.82
CA THR A 45 21.41 7.96 25.36
C THR A 45 20.64 6.88 24.62
N LEU A 46 21.29 6.07 23.77
CA LEU A 46 20.62 4.92 23.12
C LEU A 46 20.08 3.91 24.13
N ARG A 47 20.88 3.57 25.16
CA ARG A 47 20.45 2.65 26.24
C ARG A 47 19.28 3.21 27.06
N VAL A 48 19.26 4.51 27.33
CA VAL A 48 18.12 5.17 27.99
C VAL A 48 16.86 5.07 27.13
N MET A 49 16.95 5.31 25.82
CA MET A 49 15.81 5.17 24.90
C MET A 49 15.28 3.72 24.82
N GLN A 50 16.18 2.73 24.84
CA GLN A 50 15.79 1.32 24.86
C GLN A 50 15.12 0.93 26.18
N LEU A 51 15.61 1.42 27.32
CA LEU A 51 15.02 1.17 28.63
C LEU A 51 13.66 1.85 28.81
N THR A 52 13.48 3.09 28.36
CA THR A 52 12.16 3.76 28.44
C THR A 52 11.13 3.12 27.53
N ALA A 53 11.52 2.68 26.32
CA ALA A 53 10.64 1.91 25.44
C ALA A 53 10.22 0.56 26.06
N ALA A 54 11.17 -0.17 26.66
CA ALA A 54 10.88 -1.42 27.36
C ALA A 54 9.95 -1.21 28.57
N LEU A 55 10.17 -0.14 29.36
CA LEU A 55 9.34 0.18 30.53
C LEU A 55 7.90 0.55 30.13
N LEU A 56 7.72 1.34 29.06
CA LEU A 56 6.41 1.67 28.49
C LEU A 56 5.67 0.42 27.98
N LEU A 57 6.39 -0.48 27.30
CA LEU A 57 5.81 -1.73 26.81
C LEU A 57 5.37 -2.62 27.99
N PHE A 58 6.16 -2.71 29.05
CA PHE A 58 5.81 -3.44 30.27
C PHE A 58 4.59 -2.84 30.99
N PHE A 59 4.50 -1.51 31.10
CA PHE A 59 3.34 -0.84 31.71
C PHE A 59 2.06 -0.99 30.87
N SER A 60 2.15 -0.97 29.54
CA SER A 60 0.98 -1.15 28.66
C SER A 60 0.40 -2.57 28.72
N LEU A 61 1.23 -3.59 28.95
CA LEU A 61 0.78 -4.98 29.18
C LEU A 61 0.10 -5.18 30.56
N GLY A 62 0.25 -4.24 31.49
CA GLY A 62 -0.40 -4.29 32.80
C GLY A 62 -1.90 -3.98 32.80
N VAL A 63 -2.44 -3.41 31.72
CA VAL A 63 -3.84 -2.91 31.66
C VAL A 63 -4.83 -4.01 31.27
N CYS A 64 -4.81 -5.13 32.00
CA CYS A 64 -5.87 -6.14 31.90
C CYS A 64 -7.06 -5.71 32.78
N ALA A 65 -7.96 -4.91 32.19
CA ALA A 65 -9.13 -4.38 32.88
C ALA A 65 -10.12 -5.51 33.23
N LYS A 66 -10.14 -5.94 34.50
CA LYS A 66 -11.24 -6.76 35.04
C LYS A 66 -12.55 -5.99 34.92
N THR A 67 -13.37 -6.34 33.94
CA THR A 67 -14.71 -5.77 33.76
C THR A 67 -15.56 -6.15 34.98
N SER A 68 -15.89 -5.16 35.82
CA SER A 68 -16.66 -5.40 37.05
C SER A 68 -18.14 -5.63 36.68
N SER A 69 -18.48 -6.90 36.46
CA SER A 69 -19.86 -7.36 36.34
C SER A 69 -20.60 -7.01 37.63
N GLN A 70 -21.62 -6.16 37.53
CA GLN A 70 -22.45 -5.82 38.69
C GLN A 70 -23.33 -7.02 39.00
N THR A 71 -23.04 -7.68 40.12
CA THR A 71 -23.83 -8.81 40.61
C THR A 71 -24.97 -8.33 41.51
N ILE A 72 -26.12 -8.99 41.43
CA ILE A 72 -27.29 -8.72 42.25
C ILE A 72 -27.63 -9.93 43.14
N THR A 73 -28.02 -9.64 44.38
CA THR A 73 -28.55 -10.63 45.32
C THR A 73 -29.94 -10.18 45.75
N PHE A 74 -30.95 -10.96 45.41
CA PHE A 74 -32.35 -10.66 45.72
C PHE A 74 -33.12 -11.96 45.95
N SER A 75 -33.91 -12.01 47.02
CA SER A 75 -34.82 -13.13 47.29
C SER A 75 -36.11 -12.59 47.86
N GLY A 76 -37.23 -12.96 47.23
CA GLY A 76 -38.55 -12.50 47.64
C GLY A 76 -39.67 -13.32 47.01
N ILE A 77 -40.76 -13.48 47.76
CA ILE A 77 -41.96 -14.22 47.35
C ILE A 77 -43.11 -13.22 47.25
N ASN A 78 -43.86 -13.25 46.14
CA ASN A 78 -45.04 -12.40 45.92
C ASN A 78 -44.73 -10.87 46.00
N VAL A 79 -43.59 -10.46 45.41
CA VAL A 79 -43.04 -9.09 45.41
C VAL A 79 -43.47 -8.33 44.16
N SER A 80 -43.67 -7.00 44.24
CA SER A 80 -43.97 -6.18 43.06
C SER A 80 -42.74 -5.89 42.20
N TYR A 81 -42.94 -5.73 40.88
CA TYR A 81 -41.88 -5.29 39.97
C TYR A 81 -41.22 -3.97 40.40
N GLN A 82 -41.94 -3.08 41.09
CA GLN A 82 -41.39 -1.81 41.58
C GLN A 82 -40.30 -2.01 42.65
N GLU A 83 -40.51 -2.92 43.60
CA GLU A 83 -39.52 -3.24 44.64
C GLU A 83 -38.26 -3.87 44.03
N ILE A 84 -38.43 -4.72 43.02
CA ILE A 84 -37.32 -5.37 42.29
C ILE A 84 -36.52 -4.33 41.51
N PHE A 85 -37.17 -3.40 40.80
CA PHE A 85 -36.50 -2.29 40.10
C PHE A 85 -35.73 -1.38 41.06
N SER A 86 -36.30 -1.03 42.22
CA SER A 86 -35.57 -0.27 43.25
C SER A 86 -34.41 -1.06 43.88
N ALA A 87 -34.49 -2.39 43.96
CA ALA A 87 -33.37 -3.23 44.40
C ALA A 87 -32.22 -3.26 43.37
N ILE A 88 -32.54 -3.31 42.07
CA ILE A 88 -31.57 -3.20 40.97
C ILE A 88 -30.88 -1.84 40.99
N GLU A 89 -31.66 -0.76 41.11
CA GLU A 89 -31.16 0.62 41.21
C GLU A 89 -30.20 0.78 42.39
N ARG A 90 -30.58 0.27 43.57
CA ARG A 90 -29.76 0.36 44.79
C ARG A 90 -28.49 -0.51 44.75
N GLN A 91 -28.53 -1.70 44.15
CA GLN A 91 -27.39 -2.62 44.15
C GLN A 91 -26.40 -2.39 43.00
N THR A 92 -26.88 -1.98 41.82
CA THR A 92 -26.06 -1.92 40.59
C THR A 92 -25.85 -0.52 40.03
N GLY A 93 -26.63 0.47 40.48
CA GLY A 93 -26.56 1.84 39.97
C GLY A 93 -27.04 2.01 38.53
N TYR A 94 -27.83 1.07 38.01
CA TYR A 94 -28.58 1.18 36.76
C TYR A 94 -30.03 1.59 37.03
N SER A 95 -30.56 2.58 36.31
CA SER A 95 -31.99 2.96 36.42
C SER A 95 -32.87 2.16 35.46
N VAL A 96 -34.07 1.78 35.90
CA VAL A 96 -34.99 0.94 35.11
C VAL A 96 -36.18 1.77 34.62
N VAL A 97 -36.23 1.99 33.31
CA VAL A 97 -37.28 2.79 32.65
C VAL A 97 -38.24 1.85 31.91
N VAL A 98 -39.50 1.87 32.32
CA VAL A 98 -40.59 1.09 31.73
C VAL A 98 -41.70 2.00 31.21
N ASN A 99 -42.31 1.65 30.07
CA ASN A 99 -43.44 2.41 29.55
C ASN A 99 -44.71 2.14 30.38
N LYS A 100 -45.16 3.16 31.13
CA LYS A 100 -46.33 3.11 32.04
C LYS A 100 -47.64 2.63 31.39
N THR A 101 -47.76 2.68 30.06
CA THR A 101 -48.98 2.25 29.33
C THR A 101 -48.93 0.82 28.80
N ARG A 102 -47.78 0.13 28.91
CA ARG A 102 -47.56 -1.19 28.28
C ARG A 102 -46.75 -2.18 29.13
N PHE A 103 -46.55 -1.90 30.42
CA PHE A 103 -45.91 -2.80 31.36
C PHE A 103 -46.71 -2.75 32.67
N ASP A 104 -47.34 -3.86 33.03
CA ASP A 104 -48.10 -3.94 34.29
C ASP A 104 -47.14 -4.02 35.49
N LYS A 105 -47.28 -3.08 36.41
CA LYS A 105 -46.50 -3.02 37.66
C LYS A 105 -47.19 -3.70 38.84
N SER A 106 -48.46 -4.08 38.69
CA SER A 106 -49.28 -4.70 39.73
C SER A 106 -49.11 -6.22 39.77
N GLU A 107 -48.61 -6.83 38.69
CA GLU A 107 -48.19 -8.23 38.70
C GLU A 107 -47.10 -8.45 39.77
N LYS A 108 -47.30 -9.49 40.57
CA LYS A 108 -46.40 -9.92 41.64
C LYS A 108 -45.73 -11.22 41.27
N ILE A 109 -44.44 -11.33 41.57
CA ILE A 109 -43.62 -12.48 41.22
C ILE A 109 -42.77 -12.93 42.41
N SER A 110 -42.30 -14.18 42.34
CA SER A 110 -41.38 -14.77 43.31
C SER A 110 -40.08 -15.08 42.59
N ILE A 111 -38.97 -14.52 43.05
CA ILE A 111 -37.65 -14.66 42.39
C ILE A 111 -36.54 -14.71 43.43
N THR A 112 -35.57 -15.60 43.20
CA THR A 112 -34.42 -15.83 44.07
C THR A 112 -33.15 -15.87 43.22
N ALA A 113 -32.20 -15.01 43.54
CA ALA A 113 -30.89 -14.90 42.91
C ALA A 113 -29.84 -14.53 43.95
N GLU A 114 -28.71 -15.25 43.97
CA GLU A 114 -27.55 -14.91 44.79
C GLU A 114 -26.36 -14.63 43.88
N LYS A 115 -25.77 -13.43 43.97
CA LYS A 115 -24.57 -12.99 43.22
C LYS A 115 -24.69 -13.18 41.68
N MET A 116 -25.92 -13.16 41.15
CA MET A 116 -26.21 -13.35 39.74
C MET A 116 -25.78 -12.11 38.93
N GLY A 117 -25.34 -12.26 37.68
CA GLY A 117 -25.04 -11.11 36.83
C GLY A 117 -26.30 -10.31 36.52
N LEU A 118 -26.18 -8.98 36.41
CA LEU A 118 -27.33 -8.11 36.12
C LEU A 118 -28.07 -8.47 34.82
N LEU A 119 -27.35 -8.94 33.78
CA LEU A 119 -27.98 -9.35 32.52
C LEU A 119 -28.76 -10.66 32.70
N ASP A 120 -28.12 -11.69 33.25
CA ASP A 120 -28.73 -12.99 33.55
C ASP A 120 -29.98 -12.83 34.46
N PHE A 121 -29.93 -11.90 35.42
CA PHE A 121 -31.07 -11.56 36.26
C PHE A 121 -32.20 -10.84 35.50
N MET A 122 -31.90 -10.01 34.49
CA MET A 122 -32.92 -9.42 33.61
C MET A 122 -33.56 -10.46 32.69
N GLU A 123 -32.78 -11.43 32.21
CA GLU A 123 -33.30 -12.55 31.41
C GLU A 123 -34.22 -13.45 32.25
N LEU A 124 -33.81 -13.81 33.47
CA LEU A 124 -34.65 -14.56 34.42
C LEU A 124 -35.92 -13.78 34.82
N LEU A 125 -35.83 -12.47 35.04
CA LEU A 125 -36.94 -11.61 35.44
C LEU A 125 -38.03 -11.44 34.35
N LEU A 126 -37.65 -11.59 33.09
CA LEU A 126 -38.52 -11.44 31.91
C LEU A 126 -38.78 -12.77 31.19
N GLN A 127 -38.30 -13.90 31.73
CA GLN A 127 -38.49 -15.22 31.14
C GLN A 127 -39.98 -15.55 31.00
N ASN A 128 -40.38 -16.04 29.83
CA ASN A 128 -41.78 -16.35 29.47
C ASN A 128 -42.76 -15.14 29.54
N LYS A 129 -42.25 -13.90 29.42
CA LYS A 129 -43.07 -12.67 29.38
C LYS A 129 -43.01 -11.98 28.00
N PRO A 130 -44.01 -11.16 27.61
CA PRO A 130 -44.02 -10.38 26.36
C PRO A 130 -43.08 -9.16 26.40
N TYR A 131 -41.93 -9.25 27.08
CA TYR A 131 -41.07 -8.12 27.40
C TYR A 131 -39.62 -8.39 26.99
N GLN A 132 -38.99 -7.40 26.36
CA GLN A 132 -37.57 -7.39 26.02
C GLN A 132 -36.91 -6.17 26.68
N TYR A 133 -35.62 -6.25 26.99
CA TYR A 133 -34.86 -5.14 27.57
C TYR A 133 -33.72 -4.68 26.65
N GLU A 134 -33.45 -3.37 26.65
CA GLU A 134 -32.31 -2.76 25.96
C GLU A 134 -31.51 -1.93 26.96
N VAL A 135 -30.22 -2.21 27.12
CA VAL A 135 -29.34 -1.46 28.04
C VAL A 135 -28.61 -0.36 27.27
N LYS A 136 -28.74 0.89 27.72
CA LYS A 136 -27.98 2.04 27.18
C LYS A 136 -27.33 2.82 28.31
N SER A 137 -26.00 2.91 28.28
CA SER A 137 -25.15 3.59 29.28
C SER A 137 -25.34 3.07 30.72
N LYS A 138 -26.33 3.59 31.45
CA LYS A 138 -26.72 3.15 32.80
C LYS A 138 -28.25 3.05 32.96
N THR A 139 -28.98 2.89 31.86
CA THR A 139 -30.44 2.80 31.85
C THR A 139 -30.89 1.54 31.15
N ILE A 140 -31.75 0.76 31.81
CA ILE A 140 -32.39 -0.44 31.28
C ILE A 140 -33.78 -0.03 30.78
N PHE A 141 -34.02 -0.15 29.48
CA PHE A 141 -35.30 0.17 28.85
C PHE A 141 -36.09 -1.11 28.58
N ILE A 142 -37.21 -1.31 29.28
CA ILE A 142 -38.10 -2.46 29.04
C ILE A 142 -39.16 -2.08 28.00
N LYS A 143 -39.31 -2.92 26.97
CA LYS A 143 -40.20 -2.76 25.82
C LYS A 143 -41.09 -3.99 25.67
N THR A 144 -42.25 -3.82 25.05
CA THR A 144 -43.10 -4.94 24.62
C THR A 144 -42.49 -5.63 23.40
N GLY A 145 -42.24 -6.92 23.51
CA GLY A 145 -41.91 -7.79 22.37
C GLY A 145 -43.19 -8.33 21.74
N SER A 146 -43.17 -8.54 20.41
CA SER A 146 -44.27 -9.18 19.70
C SER A 146 -44.22 -10.70 19.89
N ILE A 147 -45.16 -11.25 20.67
CA ILE A 147 -45.47 -12.69 20.62
C ILE A 147 -46.07 -12.99 19.23
N PRO A 148 -45.65 -14.06 18.53
CA PRO A 148 -46.40 -14.56 17.38
C PRO A 148 -47.79 -15.03 17.82
N ALA A 149 -48.85 -14.50 17.21
CA ALA A 149 -50.21 -14.92 17.52
C ALA A 149 -50.45 -16.35 17.00
N ASN A 150 -50.49 -17.32 17.92
CA ASN A 150 -50.87 -18.68 17.60
C ASN A 150 -52.39 -18.80 17.67
N ASP A 151 -53.04 -18.60 16.52
CA ASP A 151 -54.49 -18.51 16.41
C ASP A 151 -55.20 -19.82 16.82
N LEU A 152 -56.33 -19.69 17.51
CA LEU A 152 -57.14 -20.83 17.95
C LEU A 152 -58.45 -20.90 17.15
N ASN A 153 -58.63 -22.05 16.51
CA ASN A 153 -59.84 -22.56 15.85
C ASN A 153 -60.25 -21.92 14.51
N HIS A 154 -60.22 -22.77 13.47
CA HIS A 154 -61.38 -22.89 12.58
C HIS A 154 -61.88 -24.34 12.52
N TRP A 155 -62.99 -24.46 11.82
CA TRP A 155 -63.76 -25.58 11.37
C TRP A 155 -62.96 -26.54 10.47
N LEU A 156 -63.26 -27.85 10.55
CA LEU A 156 -62.74 -28.88 9.66
C LEU A 156 -63.24 -28.68 8.21
N VAL A 157 -62.35 -28.87 7.24
CA VAL A 157 -62.63 -29.46 5.92
C VAL A 157 -61.46 -30.40 5.59
N ALA A 158 -61.71 -31.51 4.91
CA ALA A 158 -60.69 -32.50 4.53
C ALA A 158 -60.28 -32.37 3.04
N ASP A 159 -59.24 -33.14 2.65
CA ASP A 159 -58.67 -33.29 1.31
C ASP A 159 -58.11 -32.03 0.60
N ASP A 160 -56.78 -31.86 0.72
CA ASP A 160 -55.85 -32.22 -0.38
C ASP A 160 -54.47 -32.55 0.22
N LEU A 161 -53.83 -33.63 -0.26
CA LEU A 161 -52.53 -34.13 0.20
C LEU A 161 -51.53 -34.22 -0.97
N SER A 162 -51.19 -33.09 -1.60
CA SER A 162 -50.21 -33.10 -2.70
C SER A 162 -49.35 -31.84 -2.88
N ARG A 163 -49.00 -31.10 -1.81
CA ARG A 163 -47.96 -30.06 -1.92
C ARG A 163 -47.11 -29.85 -0.67
N GLN A 164 -45.86 -30.34 -0.72
CA GLN A 164 -44.81 -30.02 0.25
C GLN A 164 -44.12 -28.71 -0.17
N ASP A 165 -44.86 -27.60 -0.15
CA ASP A 165 -44.27 -26.28 -0.32
C ASP A 165 -43.37 -25.98 0.89
N ASN A 166 -42.06 -25.83 0.66
CA ASN A 166 -41.14 -25.36 1.70
C ASN A 166 -41.60 -23.97 2.19
N PRO A 167 -41.53 -23.67 3.50
CA PRO A 167 -41.96 -22.38 4.01
C PRO A 167 -41.13 -21.26 3.35
N PRO A 168 -41.74 -20.37 2.54
CA PRO A 168 -41.00 -19.47 1.66
C PRO A 168 -40.12 -18.52 2.47
N ILE A 169 -38.87 -18.41 2.04
CA ILE A 169 -37.82 -17.62 2.69
C ILE A 169 -38.27 -16.17 2.80
N THR A 170 -38.41 -15.69 4.03
CA THR A 170 -38.67 -14.29 4.35
C THR A 170 -37.42 -13.60 4.87
N GLY A 171 -37.32 -12.30 4.62
CA GLY A 171 -36.22 -11.49 5.11
C GLY A 171 -36.45 -10.00 4.99
N VAL A 172 -35.53 -9.22 5.54
CA VAL A 172 -35.55 -7.75 5.53
C VAL A 172 -34.20 -7.22 5.06
N ILE A 173 -34.23 -6.36 4.05
CA ILE A 173 -33.06 -5.77 3.42
C ILE A 173 -32.87 -4.35 3.94
N ARG A 174 -31.66 -4.07 4.43
CA ARG A 174 -31.30 -2.81 5.08
C ARG A 174 -29.96 -2.31 4.60
N ASP A 175 -29.67 -1.03 4.80
CA ASP A 175 -28.31 -0.50 4.66
C ASP A 175 -27.47 -0.75 5.93
N ASN A 176 -26.19 -0.37 5.88
CA ASN A 176 -25.27 -0.44 7.02
C ASN A 176 -25.61 0.55 8.17
N GLU A 177 -26.56 1.45 7.96
CA GLU A 177 -27.05 2.44 8.95
C GLU A 177 -28.33 1.95 9.65
N GLY A 178 -28.94 0.87 9.15
CA GLY A 178 -30.09 0.18 9.72
C GLY A 178 -31.43 0.54 9.05
N ASN A 179 -31.43 1.41 8.04
CA ASN A 179 -32.62 1.84 7.30
C ASN A 179 -33.09 0.73 6.34
N PRO A 180 -34.40 0.53 6.14
CA PRO A 180 -34.91 -0.41 5.14
C PRO A 180 -34.62 0.07 3.71
N ILE A 181 -34.32 -0.86 2.80
CA ILE A 181 -34.11 -0.57 1.37
C ILE A 181 -35.26 -1.18 0.56
N ALA A 182 -36.11 -0.31 0.00
CA ALA A 182 -37.17 -0.68 -0.93
C ALA A 182 -36.66 -0.89 -2.36
N GLY A 183 -37.38 -1.67 -3.17
CA GLY A 183 -37.08 -1.83 -4.60
C GLY A 183 -35.83 -2.67 -4.91
N VAL A 184 -35.39 -3.52 -3.97
CA VAL A 184 -34.24 -4.42 -4.14
C VAL A 184 -34.66 -5.70 -4.84
N ASN A 185 -33.96 -6.09 -5.89
CA ASN A 185 -34.19 -7.36 -6.58
C ASN A 185 -33.51 -8.51 -5.80
N VAL A 186 -34.29 -9.53 -5.46
CA VAL A 186 -33.84 -10.81 -4.86
C VAL A 186 -34.11 -11.91 -5.88
N VAL A 187 -33.07 -12.52 -6.44
CA VAL A 187 -33.19 -13.50 -7.54
C VAL A 187 -32.40 -14.77 -7.20
N ILE A 188 -32.97 -15.94 -7.45
CA ILE A 188 -32.27 -17.23 -7.28
C ILE A 188 -31.27 -17.43 -8.42
N LYS A 189 -29.98 -17.57 -8.06
CA LYS A 189 -28.83 -17.63 -8.97
C LYS A 189 -29.01 -18.71 -10.05
N GLY A 190 -28.91 -18.30 -11.31
CA GLY A 190 -29.07 -19.19 -12.47
C GLY A 190 -30.52 -19.39 -12.94
N THR A 191 -31.51 -18.84 -12.24
CA THR A 191 -32.93 -18.93 -12.61
C THR A 191 -33.53 -17.55 -12.94
N LYS A 192 -34.80 -17.53 -13.36
CA LYS A 192 -35.62 -16.31 -13.43
C LYS A 192 -36.57 -16.17 -12.23
N ARG A 193 -36.47 -17.04 -11.20
CA ARG A 193 -37.26 -16.94 -9.96
C ARG A 193 -36.72 -15.77 -9.14
N GLY A 194 -37.56 -14.77 -8.87
CA GLY A 194 -37.14 -13.60 -8.09
C GLY A 194 -38.30 -12.68 -7.70
N VAL A 195 -38.05 -11.83 -6.70
CA VAL A 195 -39.01 -10.89 -6.11
C VAL A 195 -38.35 -9.54 -5.84
N VAL A 196 -39.15 -8.52 -5.56
CA VAL A 196 -38.68 -7.15 -5.24
C VAL A 196 -39.05 -6.82 -3.79
N SER A 197 -38.16 -6.14 -3.05
CA SER A 197 -38.44 -5.73 -1.66
C SER A 197 -39.48 -4.61 -1.56
N ASP A 198 -40.34 -4.69 -0.53
CA ASP A 198 -41.39 -3.72 -0.25
C ASP A 198 -40.86 -2.38 0.30
N ALA A 199 -41.77 -1.44 0.60
CA ALA A 199 -41.44 -0.11 1.14
C ALA A 199 -40.69 -0.14 2.49
N TYR A 200 -40.72 -1.27 3.21
CA TYR A 200 -40.05 -1.52 4.48
C TYR A 200 -38.87 -2.49 4.34
N GLY A 201 -38.45 -2.79 3.10
CA GLY A 201 -37.34 -3.68 2.78
C GLY A 201 -37.64 -5.16 2.95
N ASN A 202 -38.88 -5.56 3.26
CA ASN A 202 -39.23 -6.97 3.41
C ASN A 202 -39.26 -7.66 2.04
N PHE A 203 -38.89 -8.93 2.00
CA PHE A 203 -39.12 -9.81 0.85
C PHE A 203 -39.61 -11.19 1.31
N LYS A 204 -40.27 -11.90 0.40
CA LYS A 204 -40.74 -13.28 0.55
C LYS A 204 -40.50 -13.99 -0.77
N ILE A 205 -39.60 -14.97 -0.79
CA ILE A 205 -39.24 -15.73 -2.00
C ILE A 205 -39.38 -17.23 -1.75
N ASP A 206 -39.98 -17.94 -2.69
CA ASP A 206 -39.99 -19.40 -2.73
C ASP A 206 -38.63 -19.87 -3.28
N ALA A 207 -37.82 -20.46 -2.41
CA ALA A 207 -36.41 -20.79 -2.64
C ALA A 207 -36.00 -21.99 -1.77
N GLU A 208 -35.18 -22.88 -2.33
CA GLU A 208 -34.87 -24.19 -1.75
C GLU A 208 -33.55 -24.17 -0.94
N GLU A 209 -33.38 -25.14 -0.03
CA GLU A 209 -32.14 -25.24 0.75
C GLU A 209 -30.93 -25.52 -0.16
N GLY A 210 -29.86 -24.74 0.05
CA GLY A 210 -28.66 -24.82 -0.77
C GLY A 210 -28.66 -23.91 -2.00
N GLU A 211 -29.79 -23.32 -2.40
CA GLU A 211 -29.83 -22.29 -3.43
C GLU A 211 -29.11 -21.00 -2.99
N VAL A 212 -28.72 -20.17 -3.96
CA VAL A 212 -28.03 -18.89 -3.72
C VAL A 212 -28.93 -17.74 -4.16
N LEU A 213 -29.30 -16.87 -3.22
CA LEU A 213 -29.98 -15.61 -3.49
C LEU A 213 -28.95 -14.55 -3.92
N VAL A 214 -29.12 -14.00 -5.12
CA VAL A 214 -28.44 -12.82 -5.62
C VAL A 214 -29.30 -11.60 -5.30
N ILE A 215 -28.80 -10.73 -4.45
CA ILE A 215 -29.52 -9.55 -3.95
C ILE A 215 -28.85 -8.31 -4.51
N SER A 216 -29.58 -7.49 -5.27
CA SER A 216 -29.05 -6.37 -6.05
C SER A 216 -30.01 -5.18 -6.09
N SER A 217 -29.49 -3.95 -6.04
CA SER A 217 -30.29 -2.73 -6.15
C SER A 217 -29.50 -1.60 -6.77
N ILE A 218 -30.20 -0.63 -7.35
CA ILE A 218 -29.59 0.56 -7.93
C ILE A 218 -28.93 1.36 -6.79
N ASN A 219 -27.63 1.65 -6.92
CA ASN A 219 -26.76 2.25 -5.91
C ASN A 219 -26.36 1.33 -4.71
N TYR A 220 -26.59 0.02 -4.76
CA TYR A 220 -26.10 -0.92 -3.73
C TYR A 220 -25.33 -2.09 -4.33
N GLY A 221 -24.26 -2.50 -3.65
CA GLY A 221 -23.41 -3.61 -4.06
C GLY A 221 -24.17 -4.93 -4.06
N THR A 222 -24.01 -5.72 -5.13
CA THR A 222 -24.64 -7.04 -5.23
C THR A 222 -24.08 -7.98 -4.16
N LYS A 223 -24.96 -8.70 -3.47
CA LYS A 223 -24.61 -9.64 -2.41
C LYS A 223 -25.20 -11.01 -2.70
N GLU A 224 -24.36 -12.04 -2.65
CA GLU A 224 -24.80 -13.43 -2.75
C GLU A 224 -24.93 -14.05 -1.36
N ILE A 225 -26.02 -14.79 -1.12
CA ILE A 225 -26.30 -15.49 0.14
C ILE A 225 -26.78 -16.90 -0.18
N LYS A 226 -26.07 -17.93 0.29
CA LYS A 226 -26.54 -19.31 0.21
C LYS A 226 -27.55 -19.58 1.32
N ILE A 227 -28.69 -20.18 0.98
CA ILE A 227 -29.70 -20.62 1.94
C ILE A 227 -29.22 -21.89 2.65
N GLY A 228 -29.34 -21.91 3.98
CA GLY A 228 -29.06 -23.09 4.81
C GLY A 228 -30.20 -23.36 5.80
N THR A 229 -30.18 -24.55 6.40
CA THR A 229 -31.19 -25.07 7.31
C THR A 229 -31.58 -24.06 8.39
N GLY A 230 -32.87 -23.70 8.47
CA GLY A 230 -33.40 -22.81 9.51
C GLY A 230 -33.10 -21.30 9.38
N SER A 231 -32.61 -20.83 8.22
CA SER A 231 -32.14 -19.43 8.04
C SER A 231 -33.24 -18.34 7.94
N VAL A 232 -34.35 -18.45 8.67
CA VAL A 232 -35.51 -17.53 8.53
C VAL A 232 -35.80 -16.80 9.87
N PRO A 233 -35.96 -15.46 9.88
CA PRO A 233 -35.89 -14.52 8.75
C PRO A 233 -34.47 -14.05 8.43
N LEU A 234 -34.15 -13.89 7.14
CA LEU A 234 -32.87 -13.35 6.68
C LEU A 234 -32.79 -11.84 6.91
N ILE A 235 -31.81 -11.35 7.68
CA ILE A 235 -31.49 -9.91 7.77
C ILE A 235 -30.30 -9.60 6.86
N VAL A 236 -30.54 -8.81 5.81
CA VAL A 236 -29.56 -8.55 4.75
C VAL A 236 -29.12 -7.09 4.77
N ALA A 237 -27.96 -6.83 5.39
CA ALA A 237 -27.26 -5.56 5.20
C ALA A 237 -26.61 -5.50 3.80
N LEU A 238 -26.98 -4.50 3.00
CA LEU A 238 -26.33 -4.13 1.73
C LEU A 238 -25.48 -2.87 1.92
N GLN A 239 -24.26 -2.91 1.38
CA GLN A 239 -23.40 -1.74 1.33
C GLN A 239 -23.73 -0.90 0.08
N LYS A 240 -23.87 0.41 0.27
CA LYS A 240 -24.10 1.36 -0.83
C LYS A 240 -22.89 1.36 -1.78
N SER A 241 -23.13 1.08 -3.07
CA SER A 241 -22.10 1.10 -4.11
C SER A 241 -22.10 2.45 -4.81
N ILE A 242 -20.95 3.11 -4.83
CA ILE A 242 -20.73 4.28 -5.68
C ILE A 242 -20.78 3.80 -7.13
N SER A 243 -21.61 4.42 -7.97
CA SER A 243 -21.64 4.15 -9.41
C SER A 243 -20.32 4.55 -10.04
N GLU A 244 -19.81 3.83 -11.04
CA GLU A 244 -18.60 4.24 -11.76
C GLU A 244 -18.70 5.68 -12.31
N LEU A 245 -19.89 6.10 -12.72
CA LEU A 245 -20.14 7.45 -13.24
C LEU A 245 -19.99 8.52 -12.16
N ASP A 246 -20.16 8.14 -10.89
CA ASP A 246 -20.06 9.02 -9.72
C ASP A 246 -18.69 8.90 -9.02
N GLU A 247 -17.76 8.16 -9.62
CA GLU A 247 -16.37 8.10 -9.19
C GLU A 247 -15.67 9.45 -9.34
N VAL A 248 -14.96 9.86 -8.30
CA VAL A 248 -14.23 11.14 -8.25
C VAL A 248 -12.97 11.07 -9.12
N GLN A 249 -12.97 11.83 -10.20
CA GLN A 249 -11.80 12.10 -11.02
C GLN A 249 -11.15 13.41 -10.60
N TYR A 250 -9.83 13.38 -10.43
CA TYR A 250 -9.02 14.57 -10.17
C TYR A 250 -8.67 15.23 -11.51
N VAL A 251 -9.07 16.48 -11.70
CA VAL A 251 -8.83 17.25 -12.94
C VAL A 251 -8.17 18.57 -12.58
N ALA A 252 -6.88 18.67 -12.92
CA ALA A 252 -5.97 19.74 -12.54
C ALA A 252 -6.03 20.12 -11.04
N TYR A 253 -6.67 21.24 -10.69
CA TYR A 253 -6.81 21.75 -9.32
C TYR A 253 -8.14 21.37 -8.64
N GLY A 254 -9.01 20.61 -9.32
CA GLY A 254 -10.36 20.29 -8.87
C GLY A 254 -10.68 18.79 -8.88
N THR A 255 -11.92 18.50 -8.47
CA THR A 255 -12.52 17.16 -8.48
C THR A 255 -13.87 17.22 -9.19
N THR A 256 -14.07 16.37 -10.19
CA THR A 256 -15.36 16.16 -10.86
C THR A 256 -15.72 14.67 -10.78
N SER A 257 -16.94 14.29 -11.14
CA SER A 257 -17.26 12.87 -11.34
C SER A 257 -17.01 12.45 -12.78
N LYS A 258 -16.79 11.15 -13.03
CA LYS A 258 -16.68 10.57 -14.39
C LYS A 258 -17.85 10.98 -15.31
N ARG A 259 -19.05 11.22 -14.75
CA ARG A 259 -20.27 11.73 -15.43
C ARG A 259 -20.17 13.19 -15.90
N PHE A 260 -19.47 14.04 -15.14
CA PHE A 260 -19.38 15.49 -15.37
C PHE A 260 -18.00 15.94 -15.87
N ASN A 261 -17.14 15.00 -16.23
CA ASN A 261 -15.89 15.30 -16.93
C ASN A 261 -16.16 15.37 -18.44
N VAL A 262 -15.81 16.49 -19.07
CA VAL A 262 -15.89 16.70 -20.52
C VAL A 262 -14.60 16.31 -21.25
N GLY A 263 -13.47 16.24 -20.54
CA GLY A 263 -12.15 15.95 -21.10
C GLY A 263 -11.80 14.46 -21.08
N ASN A 264 -11.04 14.02 -22.07
CA ASN A 264 -10.56 12.66 -22.26
C ASN A 264 -9.45 12.31 -21.25
N THR A 265 -9.84 11.93 -20.04
CA THR A 265 -8.93 11.48 -18.97
C THR A 265 -8.91 9.95 -18.85
N ALA A 266 -8.01 9.41 -18.04
CA ALA A 266 -8.05 8.03 -17.56
C ALA A 266 -7.49 7.96 -16.14
N THR A 267 -8.27 7.50 -15.17
CA THR A 267 -7.87 7.37 -13.77
C THR A 267 -7.60 5.91 -13.41
N ILE A 268 -6.50 5.65 -12.70
CA ILE A 268 -6.12 4.37 -12.14
C ILE A 268 -6.03 4.53 -10.62
N LYS A 269 -6.67 3.63 -9.86
CA LYS A 269 -6.66 3.65 -8.39
C LYS A 269 -5.37 3.04 -7.84
N GLY A 270 -4.91 3.50 -6.67
CA GLY A 270 -3.78 2.91 -5.95
C GLY A 270 -3.94 1.40 -5.74
N GLU A 271 -5.16 0.95 -5.42
CA GLU A 271 -5.55 -0.46 -5.29
C GLU A 271 -5.24 -1.29 -6.55
N ASP A 272 -5.29 -0.70 -7.75
CA ASP A 272 -4.95 -1.37 -9.01
C ASP A 272 -3.47 -1.27 -9.38
N LEU A 273 -2.71 -0.37 -8.75
CA LEU A 273 -1.26 -0.31 -8.86
C LEU A 273 -0.61 -1.30 -7.88
N GLU A 274 -1.13 -1.41 -6.66
CA GLU A 274 -0.63 -2.30 -5.60
C GLU A 274 -0.80 -3.81 -5.91
N LYS A 275 -1.74 -4.16 -6.79
CA LYS A 275 -1.89 -5.52 -7.34
C LYS A 275 -0.69 -5.97 -8.20
N GLN A 276 0.21 -5.06 -8.58
CA GLN A 276 1.41 -5.36 -9.35
C GLN A 276 2.66 -5.04 -8.51
N PRO A 277 3.64 -5.96 -8.40
CA PRO A 277 4.85 -5.76 -7.61
C PRO A 277 5.88 -4.88 -8.33
N VAL A 278 5.48 -3.66 -8.72
CA VAL A 278 6.33 -2.68 -9.41
C VAL A 278 6.89 -1.65 -8.43
N ASN A 279 8.16 -1.29 -8.60
CA ASN A 279 8.84 -0.26 -7.80
C ASN A 279 8.79 1.15 -8.40
N ASN A 280 8.10 1.32 -9.54
CA ASN A 280 7.78 2.62 -10.12
C ASN A 280 6.35 2.57 -10.68
N PRO A 281 5.45 3.50 -10.31
CA PRO A 281 4.04 3.45 -10.68
C PRO A 281 3.78 3.48 -12.19
N LEU A 282 4.68 4.06 -12.98
CA LEU A 282 4.54 4.14 -14.43
C LEU A 282 4.48 2.78 -15.12
N PHE A 283 5.11 1.73 -14.54
CA PHE A 283 5.07 0.37 -15.09
C PHE A 283 3.68 -0.28 -15.01
N ALA A 284 2.78 0.21 -14.15
CA ALA A 284 1.44 -0.35 -13.97
C ALA A 284 0.36 0.32 -14.84
N LEU A 285 0.74 1.30 -15.67
CA LEU A 285 -0.17 2.06 -16.54
C LEU A 285 -0.36 1.50 -17.97
N PRO A 286 0.64 0.84 -18.61
CA PRO A 286 0.46 0.18 -19.90
C PRO A 286 -0.72 -0.80 -19.90
N GLY A 287 -1.49 -0.82 -20.98
CA GLY A 287 -2.73 -1.60 -21.11
C GLY A 287 -3.92 -1.08 -20.28
N LYS A 288 -3.69 -0.32 -19.19
CA LYS A 288 -4.76 0.32 -18.40
C LYS A 288 -5.19 1.68 -18.97
N VAL A 289 -4.33 2.35 -19.74
CA VAL A 289 -4.60 3.66 -20.34
C VAL A 289 -4.49 3.61 -21.87
N PRO A 290 -5.61 3.77 -22.61
CA PRO A 290 -5.58 3.92 -24.06
C PRO A 290 -4.76 5.15 -24.47
N GLY A 291 -3.88 4.98 -25.47
CA GLY A 291 -3.02 6.05 -25.98
C GLY A 291 -1.77 6.35 -25.13
N LEU A 292 -1.54 5.65 -24.02
CA LEU A 292 -0.32 5.77 -23.22
C LEU A 292 0.71 4.72 -23.64
N ILE A 293 1.94 5.16 -23.93
CA ILE A 293 3.09 4.31 -24.17
C ILE A 293 4.15 4.63 -23.12
N VAL A 294 4.61 3.61 -22.38
CA VAL A 294 5.74 3.70 -21.44
C VAL A 294 6.81 2.74 -21.93
N THR A 295 8.01 3.24 -22.24
CA THR A 295 9.15 2.43 -22.65
C THR A 295 10.29 2.53 -21.65
N GLN A 296 10.75 1.39 -21.15
CA GLN A 296 11.87 1.25 -20.23
C GLN A 296 13.21 1.37 -20.98
N ALA A 297 14.16 2.11 -20.41
CA ALA A 297 15.48 2.27 -21.00
C ALA A 297 16.42 1.08 -20.74
N SER A 298 16.26 0.39 -19.61
CA SER A 298 17.07 -0.78 -19.22
C SER A 298 16.39 -1.63 -18.14
N GLY A 299 16.68 -2.93 -18.08
CA GLY A 299 16.01 -3.89 -17.20
C GLY A 299 16.29 -3.79 -15.69
N VAL A 300 16.82 -2.68 -15.19
CA VAL A 300 17.35 -2.54 -13.82
C VAL A 300 16.42 -1.78 -12.84
N PRO A 301 16.58 -1.99 -11.52
CA PRO A 301 15.89 -1.23 -10.48
C PRO A 301 16.08 0.29 -10.61
N GLY A 302 14.98 1.03 -10.77
CA GLY A 302 14.99 2.49 -10.88
C GLY A 302 15.42 3.06 -12.24
N SER A 303 15.47 2.22 -13.29
CA SER A 303 15.75 2.64 -14.68
C SER A 303 14.91 3.84 -15.15
N GLY A 304 15.47 4.60 -16.09
CA GLY A 304 14.80 5.65 -16.82
C GLY A 304 13.63 5.12 -17.64
N LEU A 305 12.59 5.95 -17.76
CA LEU A 305 11.41 5.67 -18.55
C LEU A 305 11.16 6.86 -19.47
N THR A 306 10.80 6.58 -20.72
CA THR A 306 10.17 7.57 -21.59
C THR A 306 8.68 7.33 -21.59
N VAL A 307 7.89 8.38 -21.35
CA VAL A 307 6.43 8.32 -21.34
C VAL A 307 5.88 9.16 -22.49
N ARG A 308 4.92 8.60 -23.23
CA ARG A 308 4.29 9.25 -24.38
C ARG A 308 2.77 9.10 -24.30
N ILE A 309 2.06 10.22 -24.42
CA ILE A 309 0.60 10.29 -24.42
C ILE A 309 0.16 10.69 -25.83
N GLN A 310 -0.74 9.90 -26.43
CA GLN A 310 -1.20 10.00 -27.83
C GLN A 310 -0.09 9.89 -28.91
N GLY A 311 1.11 9.41 -28.54
CA GLY A 311 2.21 9.16 -29.48
C GLY A 311 3.35 10.18 -29.36
N ARG A 312 3.91 10.62 -30.49
CA ARG A 312 5.09 11.51 -30.54
C ARG A 312 4.71 12.87 -31.13
N ASN A 313 4.50 13.86 -30.27
CA ASN A 313 4.03 15.20 -30.67
C ASN A 313 5.11 16.12 -31.27
N ASN A 314 6.40 15.75 -31.20
CA ASN A 314 7.50 16.50 -31.80
C ASN A 314 8.26 15.67 -32.85
N LEU A 315 8.65 16.27 -33.97
CA LEU A 315 9.50 15.64 -34.99
C LEU A 315 10.98 16.06 -34.88
N SER A 316 11.30 17.04 -34.03
CA SER A 316 12.66 17.55 -33.87
C SER A 316 13.64 16.47 -33.35
N PRO A 317 14.85 16.36 -33.92
CA PRO A 317 15.94 15.57 -33.34
C PRO A 317 16.68 16.32 -32.21
N THR A 318 16.45 17.64 -32.08
CA THR A 318 17.16 18.52 -31.12
C THR A 318 16.31 18.82 -29.89
N TYR A 319 15.01 19.01 -30.07
CA TYR A 319 14.04 19.30 -29.00
C TYR A 319 13.15 18.08 -28.74
N THR A 320 13.73 17.06 -28.13
CA THR A 320 13.16 15.71 -28.02
C THR A 320 12.30 15.49 -26.78
N ASN A 321 12.12 16.49 -25.91
CA ASN A 321 11.31 16.36 -24.70
C ASN A 321 9.81 16.22 -25.06
N SER A 322 9.40 14.97 -25.28
CA SER A 322 8.00 14.54 -25.46
C SER A 322 7.37 14.06 -24.16
N ASP A 323 8.05 14.18 -23.02
CA ASP A 323 7.55 13.67 -21.75
C ASP A 323 6.39 14.55 -21.25
N PRO A 324 5.38 13.96 -20.58
CA PRO A 324 4.21 14.69 -20.09
C PRO A 324 4.52 15.49 -18.83
N LEU A 325 3.70 16.50 -18.53
CA LEU A 325 3.80 17.23 -17.26
C LEU A 325 3.42 16.31 -16.10
N ILE A 326 4.33 16.10 -15.15
CA ILE A 326 4.05 15.33 -13.93
C ILE A 326 3.64 16.30 -12.83
N VAL A 327 2.53 16.01 -12.15
CA VAL A 327 2.02 16.81 -11.03
C VAL A 327 1.68 15.87 -9.88
N ILE A 328 2.20 16.14 -8.68
CA ILE A 328 1.91 15.37 -7.46
C ILE A 328 1.27 16.29 -6.44
N ASP A 329 0.06 15.94 -5.99
CA ASP A 329 -0.75 16.72 -5.03
C ASP A 329 -0.92 18.21 -5.42
N GLY A 330 -0.94 18.50 -6.73
CA GLY A 330 -1.04 19.86 -7.29
C GLY A 330 0.29 20.58 -7.50
N VAL A 331 1.41 20.04 -7.02
CA VAL A 331 2.77 20.57 -7.25
C VAL A 331 3.34 19.97 -8.54
N PRO A 332 3.74 20.77 -9.55
CA PRO A 332 4.42 20.27 -10.73
C PRO A 332 5.82 19.75 -10.38
N TYR A 333 6.11 18.50 -10.71
CA TYR A 333 7.45 17.92 -10.63
C TYR A 333 8.12 18.00 -12.00
N PRO A 334 9.44 18.22 -12.07
CA PRO A 334 10.15 18.09 -13.33
C PRO A 334 10.10 16.62 -13.80
N ALA A 335 9.82 16.40 -15.08
CA ALA A 335 9.92 15.07 -15.72
C ALA A 335 11.37 14.58 -15.85
N GLN A 336 12.34 15.34 -15.31
CA GLN A 336 13.77 15.12 -15.38
C GLN A 336 14.33 15.23 -13.96
N ASN A 337 15.22 14.31 -13.57
CA ASN A 337 15.94 14.43 -12.31
C ASN A 337 16.81 15.70 -12.30
N LEU A 338 17.07 16.27 -11.12
CA LEU A 338 17.92 17.45 -10.99
C LEU A 338 19.30 17.15 -11.58
N SER A 339 19.60 17.75 -12.72
CA SER A 339 20.86 17.54 -13.44
C SER A 339 22.02 18.08 -12.60
N THR A 340 22.81 17.20 -12.00
CA THR A 340 24.05 17.58 -11.32
C THR A 340 25.01 18.15 -12.37
N PHE A 341 25.10 19.48 -12.44
CA PHE A 341 25.91 20.24 -13.42
C PHE A 341 27.44 20.04 -13.27
N MET A 342 27.89 19.03 -12.51
CA MET A 342 29.28 18.77 -12.19
C MET A 342 29.58 17.27 -12.31
N SER A 343 30.65 16.92 -13.03
CA SER A 343 31.05 15.57 -13.48
C SER A 343 30.35 15.10 -14.77
N GLY A 344 31.00 15.32 -15.91
CA GLY A 344 30.52 14.80 -17.20
C GLY A 344 30.66 13.28 -17.33
N SER A 345 29.67 12.64 -17.97
CA SER A 345 29.72 11.28 -18.55
C SER A 345 30.16 10.09 -17.67
N LEU A 346 30.28 10.23 -16.34
CA LEU A 346 30.72 9.17 -15.43
C LEU A 346 29.60 8.60 -14.52
N LEU A 347 28.38 9.13 -14.61
CA LEU A 347 27.25 8.62 -13.83
C LEU A 347 26.52 7.50 -14.57
N ASN A 348 26.69 6.29 -14.02
CA ASN A 348 25.94 5.06 -14.26
C ASN A 348 24.96 5.00 -15.46
N PRO A 349 25.45 4.66 -16.68
CA PRO A 349 24.60 4.36 -17.83
C PRO A 349 23.70 3.12 -17.68
N ILE A 350 23.87 2.26 -16.67
CA ILE A 350 23.00 1.09 -16.45
C ILE A 350 21.54 1.47 -16.21
N LEU A 351 21.30 2.66 -15.66
CA LEU A 351 19.94 3.19 -15.46
C LEU A 351 19.27 3.61 -16.77
N GLY A 352 20.01 3.65 -17.87
CA GLY A 352 19.53 4.05 -19.18
C GLY A 352 19.27 5.56 -19.29
N GLN A 353 19.51 6.10 -20.48
CA GLN A 353 19.15 7.47 -20.83
C GLN A 353 17.76 7.47 -21.53
N PRO A 354 16.77 8.25 -21.06
CA PRO A 354 15.56 8.52 -21.83
C PRO A 354 15.95 9.10 -23.20
N THR A 355 15.62 8.39 -24.29
CA THR A 355 16.32 8.59 -25.56
C THR A 355 15.95 9.92 -26.24
N ALA A 356 16.92 10.84 -26.29
CA ALA A 356 16.98 11.88 -27.30
C ALA A 356 17.74 11.32 -28.52
N PRO A 357 17.09 11.05 -29.67
CA PRO A 357 17.79 10.70 -30.91
C PRO A 357 18.42 11.96 -31.54
N GLY A 358 19.45 12.49 -30.88
CA GLY A 358 20.14 13.74 -31.24
C GLY A 358 21.54 13.78 -30.63
N ASN A 359 22.55 14.13 -31.43
CA ASN A 359 23.96 14.11 -31.05
C ASN A 359 24.39 15.45 -30.42
N GLY A 360 25.39 15.44 -29.52
CA GLY A 360 26.25 16.60 -29.26
C GLY A 360 26.22 17.25 -27.87
N SER A 361 25.15 17.13 -27.07
CA SER A 361 25.10 17.77 -25.74
C SER A 361 24.41 16.90 -24.68
N ALA A 362 25.21 16.25 -23.83
CA ALA A 362 24.73 15.28 -22.84
C ALA A 362 24.08 15.96 -21.61
N GLN A 363 22.79 16.27 -21.69
CA GLN A 363 21.98 16.54 -20.50
C GLN A 363 21.66 15.21 -19.79
N VAL A 364 22.63 14.73 -19.00
CA VAL A 364 22.59 13.42 -18.32
C VAL A 364 21.41 13.35 -17.36
N THR A 365 20.35 12.67 -17.79
CA THR A 365 19.08 12.54 -17.06
C THR A 365 18.83 11.08 -16.74
N ASN A 366 19.59 10.56 -15.77
CA ASN A 366 19.58 9.14 -15.41
C ASN A 366 18.43 8.80 -14.46
N GLY A 367 17.75 7.67 -14.71
CA GLY A 367 16.67 7.16 -13.85
C GLY A 367 15.35 7.94 -13.98
N SER A 368 14.29 7.42 -13.35
CA SER A 368 12.94 8.02 -13.38
C SER A 368 12.69 8.96 -12.18
N PRO A 369 12.11 10.17 -12.37
CA PRO A 369 11.71 11.05 -11.27
C PRO A 369 10.56 10.47 -10.43
N LEU A 370 9.75 9.58 -11.00
CA LEU A 370 8.70 8.85 -10.27
C LEU A 370 9.23 7.61 -9.55
N SER A 371 10.53 7.29 -9.64
CA SER A 371 11.17 6.32 -8.75
C SER A 371 11.44 6.87 -7.34
N TYR A 372 11.14 8.15 -7.10
CA TYR A 372 11.23 8.82 -5.79
C TYR A 372 9.90 8.83 -5.02
N ILE A 373 8.86 8.15 -5.53
CA ILE A 373 7.53 8.03 -4.92
C ILE A 373 7.14 6.56 -4.85
N ASN A 374 6.73 6.07 -3.68
CA ASN A 374 6.27 4.70 -3.54
C ASN A 374 4.87 4.53 -4.13
N VAL A 375 4.68 3.43 -4.87
CA VAL A 375 3.35 3.02 -5.34
C VAL A 375 2.34 2.87 -4.19
N SER A 376 2.81 2.45 -3.01
CA SER A 376 2.02 2.26 -1.79
C SER A 376 1.52 3.54 -1.13
N ASP A 377 2.06 4.70 -1.50
CA ASP A 377 1.62 6.01 -0.98
C ASP A 377 0.66 6.73 -1.96
N ILE A 378 0.30 6.10 -3.08
CA ILE A 378 -0.55 6.68 -4.13
C ILE A 378 -2.04 6.30 -3.91
N GLU A 379 -2.91 7.30 -3.96
CA GLU A 379 -4.37 7.15 -3.96
C GLU A 379 -4.90 6.91 -5.38
N SER A 380 -4.42 7.70 -6.35
CA SER A 380 -4.75 7.54 -7.76
C SER A 380 -3.73 8.23 -8.69
N ILE A 381 -3.74 7.82 -9.95
CA ILE A 381 -3.04 8.48 -11.06
C ILE A 381 -4.08 8.79 -12.13
N THR A 382 -4.21 10.04 -12.54
CA THR A 382 -5.08 10.47 -13.63
C THR A 382 -4.25 11.00 -14.80
N VAL A 383 -4.39 10.37 -15.95
CA VAL A 383 -3.74 10.74 -17.21
C VAL A 383 -4.67 11.70 -17.96
N LEU A 384 -4.21 12.92 -18.23
CA LEU A 384 -4.91 13.94 -19.01
C LEU A 384 -4.38 13.85 -20.45
N LYS A 385 -5.24 13.42 -21.39
CA LYS A 385 -4.82 12.99 -22.76
C LYS A 385 -5.19 13.96 -23.88
N ASP A 386 -5.89 15.05 -23.58
CA ASP A 386 -6.41 16.00 -24.55
C ASP A 386 -6.18 17.46 -24.13
N ALA A 387 -6.36 18.37 -25.09
CA ALA A 387 -6.12 19.80 -24.91
C ALA A 387 -7.05 20.44 -23.87
N ASP A 388 -8.29 19.95 -23.73
CA ASP A 388 -9.26 20.50 -22.78
C ASP A 388 -8.83 20.22 -21.33
N ALA A 389 -8.63 18.96 -20.96
CA ALA A 389 -8.21 18.60 -19.60
C ALA A 389 -6.80 19.11 -19.24
N THR A 390 -5.92 19.32 -20.23
CA THR A 390 -4.57 19.86 -20.01
C THR A 390 -4.49 21.39 -20.02
N SER A 391 -5.49 22.10 -20.56
CA SER A 391 -5.50 23.56 -20.75
C SER A 391 -5.15 24.36 -19.49
N ILE A 392 -5.60 23.87 -18.32
CA ILE A 392 -5.39 24.49 -17.00
C ILE A 392 -3.90 24.55 -16.61
N TYR A 393 -3.08 23.63 -17.11
CA TYR A 393 -1.61 23.64 -16.94
C TYR A 393 -0.86 24.36 -18.08
N GLY A 394 -1.59 24.85 -19.09
CA GLY A 394 -1.05 25.60 -20.22
C GLY A 394 -0.06 24.81 -21.09
N SER A 395 0.83 25.54 -21.76
CA SER A 395 1.81 24.98 -22.73
C SER A 395 2.74 23.91 -22.15
N ARG A 396 2.91 23.85 -20.82
CA ARG A 396 3.69 22.80 -20.14
C ARG A 396 3.08 21.41 -20.27
N ALA A 397 1.77 21.30 -20.49
CA ALA A 397 1.04 20.04 -20.63
C ALA A 397 0.68 19.69 -22.10
N ALA A 398 1.34 20.31 -23.09
CA ALA A 398 1.12 20.03 -24.52
C ALA A 398 1.50 18.59 -24.96
N ASN A 399 2.26 17.88 -24.14
CA ASN A 399 2.57 16.45 -24.28
C ASN A 399 1.60 15.55 -23.48
N GLY A 400 0.48 16.09 -22.98
CA GLY A 400 -0.34 15.46 -21.94
C GLY A 400 0.18 15.76 -20.52
N ALA A 401 -0.55 15.28 -19.52
CA ALA A 401 -0.15 15.40 -18.11
C ALA A 401 -0.53 14.15 -17.27
N LEU A 402 0.23 13.93 -16.20
CA LEU A 402 0.05 12.88 -15.20
C LEU A 402 -0.18 13.51 -13.84
N LEU A 403 -1.42 13.50 -13.36
CA LEU A 403 -1.79 13.97 -12.03
C LEU A 403 -1.81 12.79 -11.05
N ILE A 404 -0.85 12.76 -10.14
CA ILE A 404 -0.73 11.78 -9.06
C ILE A 404 -1.26 12.41 -7.77
N VAL A 405 -2.04 11.64 -7.03
CA VAL A 405 -2.59 12.03 -5.73
C VAL A 405 -2.10 11.04 -4.69
N THR A 406 -1.55 11.53 -3.57
CA THR A 406 -1.11 10.66 -2.46
C THR A 406 -2.28 10.26 -1.55
N LYS A 407 -2.12 9.17 -0.79
CA LYS A 407 -3.14 8.61 0.11
C LYS A 407 -3.50 9.59 1.23
N LYS A 408 -4.74 10.05 1.22
CA LYS A 408 -5.25 11.00 2.23
C LYS A 408 -5.76 10.29 3.47
N ALA A 409 -5.60 10.93 4.62
CA ALA A 409 -6.16 10.47 5.87
C ALA A 409 -7.71 10.47 5.83
N LYS A 410 -8.32 9.34 6.21
CA LYS A 410 -9.78 9.16 6.32
C LYS A 410 -10.21 9.43 7.77
N SER A 411 -11.40 10.00 7.97
CA SER A 411 -11.99 10.13 9.31
C SER A 411 -12.46 8.76 9.79
N GLY A 412 -12.14 8.40 11.03
CA GLY A 412 -12.51 7.11 11.62
C GLY A 412 -11.62 6.70 12.80
N LYS A 413 -11.83 5.47 13.27
CA LYS A 413 -10.90 4.81 14.19
C LYS A 413 -9.53 4.70 13.52
N THR A 414 -8.46 4.76 14.31
CA THR A 414 -7.10 4.54 13.79
C THR A 414 -6.95 3.12 13.25
N THR A 415 -6.54 2.98 11.99
CA THR A 415 -6.10 1.70 11.41
C THR A 415 -4.58 1.68 11.30
N ALA A 416 -4.01 0.49 11.44
CA ALA A 416 -2.60 0.22 11.24
C ALA A 416 -2.49 -0.96 10.28
N ASP A 417 -1.84 -0.72 9.14
CA ASP A 417 -1.79 -1.61 8.01
C ASP A 417 -0.33 -1.93 7.70
N ILE A 418 0.02 -3.21 7.62
CA ILE A 418 1.38 -3.69 7.34
C ILE A 418 1.33 -4.65 6.16
N ASN A 419 2.09 -4.35 5.11
CA ASN A 419 2.24 -5.18 3.92
C ASN A 419 3.72 -5.59 3.77
N LEU A 420 3.96 -6.87 3.52
CA LEU A 420 5.28 -7.43 3.27
C LEU A 420 5.22 -8.20 1.96
N GLN A 421 6.05 -7.82 1.01
CA GLN A 421 6.17 -8.41 -0.31
C GLN A 421 7.61 -8.88 -0.52
N GLN A 422 7.78 -10.10 -1.00
CA GLN A 422 9.07 -10.65 -1.38
C GLN A 422 8.90 -11.46 -2.66
N GLY A 423 9.90 -11.42 -3.52
CA GLY A 423 9.93 -12.23 -4.74
C GLY A 423 11.30 -12.20 -5.41
N TRP A 424 11.33 -12.79 -6.60
CA TRP A 424 12.53 -13.00 -7.39
C TRP A 424 12.25 -12.78 -8.87
N GLY A 425 13.30 -12.51 -9.64
CA GLY A 425 13.26 -12.33 -11.09
C GLY A 425 14.48 -12.97 -11.75
N GLU A 426 14.31 -13.37 -13.00
CA GLU A 426 15.32 -13.99 -13.85
C GLU A 426 15.16 -13.48 -15.29
N VAL A 427 16.18 -13.67 -16.13
CA VAL A 427 16.10 -13.29 -17.55
C VAL A 427 15.19 -14.28 -18.29
N PRO A 428 14.00 -13.86 -18.79
CA PRO A 428 12.94 -14.78 -19.23
C PRO A 428 13.23 -15.43 -20.59
N LYS A 429 14.14 -14.86 -21.38
CA LYS A 429 14.65 -15.44 -22.62
C LYS A 429 16.10 -15.04 -22.83
N LYS A 430 16.95 -16.03 -23.08
CA LYS A 430 18.32 -15.86 -23.60
C LYS A 430 18.31 -16.04 -25.12
N LEU A 431 19.34 -15.55 -25.80
CA LEU A 431 19.56 -15.81 -27.22
C LEU A 431 20.31 -17.13 -27.41
N ASP A 432 19.99 -17.85 -28.47
CA ASP A 432 20.73 -19.05 -28.88
C ASP A 432 22.05 -18.61 -29.53
N LEU A 433 23.15 -18.73 -28.79
CA LEU A 433 24.50 -18.32 -29.22
C LEU A 433 25.32 -19.53 -29.70
N LEU A 434 26.32 -19.27 -30.54
CA LEU A 434 27.24 -20.29 -31.06
C LEU A 434 28.04 -20.96 -29.94
N ASN A 435 28.21 -22.28 -30.03
CA ASN A 435 29.14 -23.01 -29.18
C ASN A 435 30.61 -22.74 -29.60
N SER A 436 31.60 -23.15 -28.79
CA SER A 436 33.01 -22.88 -29.07
C SER A 436 33.51 -23.44 -30.41
N GLN A 437 32.99 -24.57 -30.88
CA GLN A 437 33.38 -25.14 -32.18
C GLN A 437 32.83 -24.28 -33.32
N GLN A 438 31.53 -23.97 -33.30
CA GLN A 438 30.85 -23.13 -34.29
C GLN A 438 31.44 -21.71 -34.35
N TYR A 439 31.75 -21.12 -33.19
CA TYR A 439 32.40 -19.81 -33.11
C TYR A 439 33.80 -19.84 -33.76
N MET A 440 34.61 -20.87 -33.47
CA MET A 440 35.96 -21.02 -34.03
C MET A 440 35.94 -21.41 -35.52
N GLU A 441 34.87 -22.05 -36.01
CA GLU A 441 34.63 -22.31 -37.43
C GLU A 441 34.33 -21.01 -38.16
N MET A 442 33.30 -20.27 -37.74
CA MET A 442 32.93 -18.95 -38.27
C MET A 442 34.11 -17.96 -38.27
N ARG A 443 34.92 -17.92 -37.20
CA ARG A 443 36.11 -17.07 -37.11
C ARG A 443 37.20 -17.43 -38.12
N ARG A 444 37.33 -18.70 -38.51
CA ARG A 444 38.27 -19.14 -39.56
C ARG A 444 37.69 -18.85 -40.95
N GLU A 445 36.41 -19.11 -41.15
CA GLU A 445 35.70 -18.84 -42.41
C GLU A 445 35.77 -17.35 -42.78
N ALA A 446 35.45 -16.45 -41.84
CA ALA A 446 35.54 -15.01 -42.04
C ALA A 446 36.94 -14.57 -42.49
N LYS A 447 38.00 -15.11 -41.88
CA LYS A 447 39.40 -14.82 -42.25
C LYS A 447 39.75 -15.34 -43.65
N GLN A 448 39.23 -16.49 -44.04
CA GLN A 448 39.41 -17.05 -45.39
C GLN A 448 38.68 -16.19 -46.43
N ASN A 449 37.42 -15.80 -46.16
CA ASN A 449 36.60 -14.97 -47.04
C ASN A 449 37.22 -13.56 -47.24
N ASP A 450 37.70 -12.92 -46.17
CA ASP A 450 38.39 -11.63 -46.23
C ASP A 450 39.81 -11.72 -46.84
N ASN A 451 40.33 -12.93 -47.09
CA ASN A 451 41.73 -13.19 -47.45
C ASN A 451 42.75 -12.61 -46.45
N LEU A 452 42.37 -12.53 -45.16
CA LEU A 452 43.17 -11.95 -44.10
C LEU A 452 43.85 -13.01 -43.22
N GLY A 453 45.14 -12.80 -42.95
CA GLY A 453 45.89 -13.59 -41.98
C GLY A 453 45.38 -13.45 -40.53
N ILE A 454 45.89 -14.32 -39.66
CA ILE A 454 45.71 -14.23 -38.20
C ILE A 454 46.50 -13.03 -37.69
N SER A 455 45.81 -12.04 -37.13
CA SER A 455 46.38 -10.80 -36.60
C SER A 455 47.13 -11.03 -35.28
N THR A 456 47.77 -10.00 -34.75
CA THR A 456 48.21 -9.95 -33.35
C THR A 456 47.02 -9.88 -32.37
N THR A 457 45.88 -9.35 -32.81
CA THR A 457 44.65 -9.15 -32.00
C THR A 457 43.71 -10.35 -31.96
N ASP A 458 43.91 -11.38 -32.79
CA ASP A 458 43.05 -12.57 -32.85
C ASP A 458 43.46 -13.61 -31.77
N TYR A 459 43.36 -13.24 -30.49
CA TYR A 459 43.85 -14.06 -29.36
C TYR A 459 43.30 -15.49 -29.32
N ASP A 460 42.06 -15.68 -29.78
CA ASP A 460 41.39 -16.97 -29.97
C ASP A 460 42.06 -17.82 -31.07
N LEU A 461 42.23 -17.27 -32.28
CA LEU A 461 42.85 -17.96 -33.42
C LEU A 461 44.36 -18.17 -33.25
N ARG A 462 45.02 -17.34 -32.43
CA ARG A 462 46.44 -17.48 -32.06
C ARG A 462 46.73 -18.61 -31.07
N GLY A 463 45.69 -19.23 -30.48
CA GLY A 463 45.87 -20.22 -29.41
C GLY A 463 46.40 -19.65 -28.10
N LEU A 464 46.21 -18.33 -27.87
CA LEU A 464 46.52 -17.69 -26.58
C LEU A 464 45.38 -17.88 -25.56
N TRP A 465 44.20 -18.29 -26.03
CA TRP A 465 43.07 -18.72 -25.22
C TRP A 465 42.80 -20.22 -25.42
N ASP A 466 42.23 -20.88 -24.40
CA ASP A 466 41.84 -22.28 -24.47
C ASP A 466 40.63 -22.47 -25.39
N THR A 467 40.89 -22.95 -26.60
CA THR A 467 39.86 -23.22 -27.62
C THR A 467 38.98 -24.43 -27.32
N THR A 468 39.30 -25.24 -26.30
CA THR A 468 38.48 -26.37 -25.84
C THR A 468 37.43 -25.95 -24.81
N ARG A 469 37.64 -24.82 -24.12
CA ARG A 469 36.70 -24.28 -23.14
C ARG A 469 35.44 -23.71 -23.79
N TYR A 470 34.31 -23.88 -23.13
CA TYR A 470 33.04 -23.23 -23.45
C TYR A 470 32.50 -22.50 -22.22
N THR A 471 32.06 -21.25 -22.41
CA THR A 471 31.48 -20.40 -21.37
C THR A 471 30.19 -19.80 -21.88
N ASP A 472 29.06 -20.10 -21.23
CA ASP A 472 27.79 -19.40 -21.46
C ASP A 472 27.83 -18.06 -20.72
N TRP A 473 28.25 -17.01 -21.41
CA TRP A 473 28.32 -15.66 -20.87
C TRP A 473 26.95 -15.08 -20.51
N GLN A 474 25.85 -15.56 -21.10
CA GLN A 474 24.49 -15.17 -20.68
C GLN A 474 24.07 -15.85 -19.37
N LYS A 475 24.68 -16.98 -19.00
CA LYS A 475 24.53 -17.57 -17.66
C LYS A 475 25.45 -16.90 -16.65
N GLU A 476 26.68 -16.59 -17.03
CA GLU A 476 27.66 -16.02 -16.10
C GLU A 476 27.37 -14.55 -15.73
N LEU A 477 27.03 -13.72 -16.72
CA LEU A 477 26.91 -12.26 -16.53
C LEU A 477 25.49 -11.75 -16.32
N ILE A 478 24.46 -12.48 -16.78
CA ILE A 478 23.04 -12.09 -16.63
C ILE A 478 22.13 -13.25 -16.17
N GLY A 479 22.71 -14.39 -15.76
CA GLY A 479 21.96 -15.57 -15.30
C GLY A 479 21.70 -15.62 -13.80
N GLY A 480 22.02 -14.55 -13.06
CA GLY A 480 21.73 -14.45 -11.63
C GLY A 480 20.25 -14.20 -11.34
N THR A 481 19.81 -14.58 -10.15
CA THR A 481 18.43 -14.35 -9.69
C THR A 481 18.33 -13.00 -8.98
N ALA A 482 17.65 -12.04 -9.60
CA ALA A 482 17.25 -10.80 -8.95
C ALA A 482 16.30 -11.10 -7.78
N LYS A 483 16.38 -10.33 -6.69
CA LYS A 483 15.53 -10.48 -5.50
C LYS A 483 14.98 -9.13 -5.10
N PHE A 484 13.67 -9.06 -4.85
CA PHE A 484 13.03 -7.88 -4.28
C PHE A 484 12.42 -8.20 -2.92
N THR A 485 12.57 -7.27 -1.99
CA THR A 485 11.91 -7.26 -0.68
C THR A 485 11.36 -5.86 -0.45
N LYS A 486 10.07 -5.74 -0.19
CA LYS A 486 9.37 -4.48 0.05
C LYS A 486 8.48 -4.61 1.28
N GLY A 487 8.59 -3.68 2.21
CA GLY A 487 7.78 -3.62 3.42
C GLY A 487 7.20 -2.23 3.60
N THR A 488 5.89 -2.15 3.78
CA THR A 488 5.16 -0.90 3.98
C THR A 488 4.40 -0.99 5.30
N ALA A 489 4.53 -0.01 6.18
CA ALA A 489 3.74 0.10 7.39
C ALA A 489 3.11 1.49 7.45
N SER A 490 1.77 1.55 7.50
CA SER A 490 1.02 2.81 7.53
C SER A 490 0.04 2.84 8.70
N LEU A 491 -0.04 4.00 9.35
CA LEU A 491 -0.96 4.32 10.43
C LEU A 491 -1.83 5.50 9.98
N MET A 492 -3.15 5.36 9.98
CA MET A 492 -4.06 6.44 9.57
C MET A 492 -5.31 6.51 10.45
N GLY A 493 -5.91 7.69 10.55
CA GLY A 493 -7.18 7.88 11.24
C GLY A 493 -7.46 9.33 11.63
N GLY A 494 -8.40 9.52 12.55
CA GLY A 494 -8.69 10.82 13.14
C GLY A 494 -10.17 11.20 13.09
N THR A 495 -10.48 12.40 13.57
CA THR A 495 -11.84 12.94 13.63
C THR A 495 -12.18 13.72 12.37
N SER A 496 -13.42 14.22 12.29
CA SER A 496 -13.83 15.20 11.27
C SER A 496 -13.07 16.54 11.37
N ILE A 497 -12.41 16.81 12.50
CA ILE A 497 -11.68 18.05 12.81
C ILE A 497 -10.19 17.89 12.46
N MET A 498 -9.59 16.74 12.77
CA MET A 498 -8.17 16.44 12.56
C MET A 498 -7.99 15.01 12.04
N GLN A 499 -7.40 14.87 10.87
CA GLN A 499 -7.14 13.61 10.17
C GLN A 499 -5.62 13.48 9.93
N TYR A 500 -5.05 12.32 10.21
CA TYR A 500 -3.62 12.04 10.03
C TYR A 500 -3.37 10.71 9.32
N LEU A 501 -2.27 10.64 8.58
CA LEU A 501 -1.69 9.43 8.01
C LEU A 501 -0.16 9.55 8.10
N ILE A 502 0.49 8.46 8.48
CA ILE A 502 1.95 8.30 8.48
C ILE A 502 2.24 6.95 7.83
N SER A 503 3.01 6.93 6.76
CA SER A 503 3.41 5.74 6.02
C SER A 503 4.94 5.66 5.97
N THR A 504 5.49 4.48 6.28
CA THR A 504 6.90 4.19 6.08
C THR A 504 7.04 3.01 5.12
N THR A 505 7.89 3.18 4.11
CA THR A 505 8.17 2.14 3.11
C THR A 505 9.68 1.89 3.04
N TYR A 506 10.04 0.61 3.09
CA TYR A 506 11.38 0.10 2.81
C TYR A 506 11.31 -0.78 1.56
N SER A 507 12.26 -0.62 0.65
CA SER A 507 12.46 -1.56 -0.45
C SER A 507 13.95 -1.83 -0.68
N ARG A 508 14.28 -3.07 -1.02
CA ARG A 508 15.57 -3.49 -1.55
C ARG A 508 15.31 -4.36 -2.78
N GLU A 509 16.00 -4.05 -3.88
CA GLU A 509 15.88 -4.77 -5.14
C GLU A 509 17.29 -4.98 -5.73
N THR A 510 17.65 -6.24 -6.01
CA THR A 510 18.93 -6.59 -6.65
C THR A 510 18.76 -6.78 -8.15
N SER A 511 19.85 -6.72 -8.91
CA SER A 511 19.85 -7.09 -10.34
C SER A 511 20.03 -8.60 -10.56
N VAL A 512 19.91 -9.04 -11.82
CA VAL A 512 20.30 -10.37 -12.34
C VAL A 512 21.82 -10.50 -12.59
N PHE A 513 22.56 -9.40 -12.45
CA PHE A 513 24.02 -9.33 -12.62
C PHE A 513 24.77 -10.00 -11.45
N PRO A 514 25.96 -10.57 -11.67
CA PRO A 514 26.76 -11.18 -10.61
C PRO A 514 27.28 -10.14 -9.61
N GLY A 515 26.98 -10.34 -8.32
CA GLY A 515 27.38 -9.47 -7.20
C GLY A 515 26.19 -9.10 -6.31
N ASP A 516 26.43 -8.59 -5.09
CA ASP A 516 25.36 -8.03 -4.24
C ASP A 516 25.08 -6.56 -4.60
N PHE A 517 24.74 -6.34 -5.87
CA PHE A 517 24.37 -5.03 -6.40
C PHE A 517 22.89 -4.77 -6.17
N ALA A 518 22.58 -3.80 -5.29
CA ALA A 518 21.22 -3.52 -4.85
C ALA A 518 20.86 -2.02 -4.91
N ASN A 519 19.64 -1.72 -5.34
CA ASN A 519 19.00 -0.45 -5.02
C ASN A 519 18.23 -0.62 -3.70
N THR A 520 18.48 0.26 -2.72
CA THR A 520 17.85 0.23 -1.40
C THR A 520 17.22 1.59 -1.07
N LYS A 521 15.89 1.64 -0.96
CA LYS A 521 15.14 2.87 -0.66
C LYS A 521 14.49 2.80 0.72
N LYS A 522 14.48 3.94 1.42
CA LYS A 522 13.76 4.16 2.69
C LYS A 522 13.00 5.47 2.59
N SER A 523 11.70 5.45 2.88
CA SER A 523 10.85 6.62 2.77
C SER A 523 9.87 6.76 3.93
N LEU A 524 9.56 8.00 4.27
CA LEU A 524 8.52 8.43 5.19
C LEU A 524 7.59 9.38 4.44
N HIS A 525 6.34 8.98 4.26
CA HIS A 525 5.26 9.86 3.81
C HIS A 525 4.38 10.23 5.01
N PHE A 526 3.96 11.49 5.10
CA PHE A 526 3.03 11.95 6.11
C PHE A 526 2.01 12.91 5.52
N PHE A 527 0.80 12.85 6.08
CA PHE A 527 -0.33 13.71 5.74
C PHE A 527 -1.04 14.10 7.03
N LEU A 528 -1.27 15.40 7.21
CA LEU A 528 -2.04 15.98 8.32
C LEU A 528 -3.02 17.00 7.75
N ARG A 529 -4.30 16.84 8.08
CA ARG A 529 -5.35 17.80 7.75
C ARG A 529 -6.07 18.22 9.02
N GLY A 530 -6.08 19.52 9.28
CA GLY A 530 -6.85 20.15 10.36
C GLY A 530 -7.94 21.05 9.79
N GLY A 531 -9.01 21.26 10.55
CA GLY A 531 -10.06 22.21 10.22
C GLY A 531 -10.76 22.74 11.45
N SER A 532 -11.48 23.85 11.30
CA SER A 532 -12.40 24.35 12.32
C SER A 532 -13.63 23.44 12.43
N ASN A 533 -14.28 23.37 13.61
CA ASN A 533 -15.49 22.56 13.83
C ASN A 533 -16.62 22.85 12.82
N ASN A 534 -16.74 24.11 12.34
CA ASN A 534 -17.70 24.53 11.33
C ASN A 534 -17.22 24.34 9.87
N GLN A 535 -16.08 23.68 9.65
CA GLN A 535 -15.44 23.37 8.36
C GLN A 535 -15.16 24.58 7.43
N LYS A 536 -15.28 25.83 7.91
CA LYS A 536 -14.99 27.05 7.15
C LYS A 536 -13.49 27.27 6.94
N PHE A 537 -12.67 26.99 7.95
CA PHE A 537 -11.21 26.94 7.82
C PHE A 537 -10.73 25.50 7.71
N LYS A 538 -9.80 25.24 6.79
CA LYS A 538 -9.15 23.95 6.54
C LYS A 538 -7.69 24.21 6.21
N ALA A 539 -6.79 23.48 6.84
CA ALA A 539 -5.37 23.47 6.57
C ALA A 539 -4.92 22.03 6.28
N GLN A 540 -4.04 21.86 5.30
CA GLN A 540 -3.46 20.57 4.95
C GLN A 540 -1.95 20.73 4.86
N LEU A 541 -1.24 19.76 5.42
CA LEU A 541 0.21 19.62 5.35
C LEU A 541 0.51 18.18 4.94
N SER A 542 1.15 17.98 3.81
CA SER A 542 1.67 16.68 3.38
C SER A 542 3.15 16.79 3.02
N GLY A 543 3.87 15.68 3.13
CA GLY A 543 5.28 15.62 2.78
C GLY A 543 5.75 14.19 2.61
N THR A 544 6.72 14.00 1.72
CA THR A 544 7.40 12.73 1.51
C THR A 544 8.90 12.96 1.57
N TYR A 545 9.59 12.24 2.43
CA TYR A 545 11.04 12.19 2.52
C TYR A 545 11.51 10.80 2.10
N MET A 546 12.44 10.70 1.16
CA MET A 546 13.05 9.43 0.76
C MET A 546 14.56 9.54 0.69
N ASN A 547 15.24 8.51 1.21
CA ASN A 547 16.65 8.26 1.00
C ASN A 547 16.82 7.02 0.10
N ASP A 548 17.37 7.23 -1.10
CA ASP A 548 17.75 6.18 -2.06
C ASP A 548 19.26 5.92 -1.95
N LYS A 549 19.64 4.66 -1.74
CA LYS A 549 21.03 4.19 -1.85
C LYS A 549 21.09 3.18 -3.00
N ASN A 550 21.54 3.65 -4.16
CA ASN A 550 21.68 2.85 -5.36
C ASN A 550 23.12 2.34 -5.51
N GLU A 551 23.31 1.02 -5.37
CA GLU A 551 24.59 0.32 -5.55
C GLU A 551 24.56 -0.63 -6.76
N LEU A 552 23.76 -0.31 -7.80
CA LEU A 552 23.84 -0.99 -9.09
C LEU A 552 25.20 -0.71 -9.78
N PRO A 553 25.74 -1.66 -10.56
CA PRO A 553 27.02 -1.48 -11.23
C PRO A 553 26.92 -0.38 -12.29
N THR A 554 28.05 0.19 -12.73
CA THR A 554 28.06 1.32 -13.67
C THR A 554 27.90 0.92 -15.14
N GLU A 555 28.10 -0.34 -15.50
CA GLU A 555 27.96 -0.85 -16.87
C GLU A 555 26.87 -1.93 -16.96
N ASP A 556 26.15 -1.96 -18.09
CA ASP A 556 25.24 -3.08 -18.41
C ASP A 556 26.03 -4.27 -18.97
N PHE A 557 26.10 -5.35 -18.20
CA PHE A 557 26.79 -6.56 -18.64
C PHE A 557 26.05 -7.32 -19.75
N THR A 558 24.81 -6.96 -20.09
CA THR A 558 24.02 -7.63 -21.14
C THR A 558 24.70 -7.56 -22.51
N GLN A 559 25.28 -6.41 -22.90
CA GLN A 559 26.02 -6.31 -24.16
C GLN A 559 27.31 -7.15 -24.12
N ARG A 560 28.03 -7.17 -23.00
CA ARG A 560 29.22 -8.02 -22.83
C ARG A 560 28.85 -9.51 -22.89
N ALA A 561 27.72 -9.90 -22.30
CA ALA A 561 27.21 -11.27 -22.29
C ALA A 561 26.84 -11.81 -23.69
N LEU A 562 26.53 -10.94 -24.64
CA LEU A 562 26.22 -11.30 -26.04
C LEU A 562 27.43 -11.18 -26.98
N ALA A 563 28.42 -10.34 -26.65
CA ALA A 563 29.58 -10.06 -27.50
C ALA A 563 30.87 -10.81 -27.11
N LEU A 564 30.96 -11.37 -25.90
CA LEU A 564 32.13 -12.13 -25.45
C LEU A 564 32.25 -13.49 -26.17
N PRO A 565 33.41 -13.83 -26.76
CA PRO A 565 33.66 -15.16 -27.32
C PRO A 565 33.50 -16.27 -26.27
N PRO A 566 32.88 -17.42 -26.58
CA PRO A 566 32.69 -18.52 -25.62
C PRO A 566 34.00 -19.13 -25.10
N VAL A 567 35.09 -18.94 -25.85
CA VAL A 567 36.49 -19.33 -25.53
C VAL A 567 37.28 -18.25 -24.77
N ALA A 568 36.71 -17.06 -24.51
CA ALA A 568 37.42 -15.97 -23.83
C ALA A 568 37.80 -16.35 -22.37
N PRO A 569 38.88 -15.78 -21.78
CA PRO A 569 39.40 -16.15 -20.45
C PRO A 569 38.38 -16.06 -19.31
N ALA A 570 38.69 -16.67 -18.16
CA ALA A 570 37.87 -16.53 -16.96
C ALA A 570 37.90 -15.08 -16.43
N LEU A 571 36.78 -14.60 -15.86
CA LEU A 571 36.67 -13.25 -15.28
C LEU A 571 37.48 -13.10 -13.99
N TYR A 572 37.73 -14.22 -13.31
CA TYR A 572 38.46 -14.31 -12.05
C TYR A 572 39.48 -15.45 -12.17
N THR A 573 40.68 -15.23 -11.63
CA THR A 573 41.83 -16.16 -11.63
C THR A 573 42.37 -16.31 -10.22
#